data_AF-A0A1C5D4W3-F1
#
_entry.id   AF-A0A1C5D4W3-F1
#
_cell.length_a   1.000
_cell.length_b   1.000
_cell.length_c   1.000
_cell.angle_alpha   90.00
_cell.angle_beta   90.00
_cell.angle_gamma   90.00
#
_symmetry.space_group_name_H-M   'P 1'
#
loop_
_entity.id
_entity.type
_entity.pdbx_description
1 polymer ?
#
loop_
_entity_poly.entity_id
_entity_poly.type
_entity_poly.pdbx_seq_one_letter_code
_entity_poly.pdbx_strand_id
1 'polypeptide(L)' 'MPQHLTVGHLIRQLQTMDPGLPVRLAVNPDWPFTHFIAEDVIERDGVVFIAEDGQEGYLPAPVRDALNWS' A
#
# COMPACT_ATOMS: atom_id res chain seq x y z
N MET A 1 4.63 5.94 -17.14
CA MET A 1 3.46 5.91 -16.22
C MET A 1 3.17 7.34 -15.79
N PRO A 2 1.92 7.72 -15.47
CA PRO A 2 1.66 9.03 -14.88
C PRO A 2 2.60 9.23 -13.67
N GLN A 3 3.12 10.45 -13.48
CA GLN A 3 4.08 10.74 -12.41
C GLN A 3 3.50 10.49 -11.00
N HIS A 4 2.16 10.39 -10.89
CA HIS A 4 1.44 10.05 -9.67
C HIS A 4 0.34 9.03 -9.96
N LEU A 5 0.20 8.03 -9.09
CA LEU A 5 -0.99 7.20 -9.02
C LEU A 5 -2.16 8.09 -8.56
N THR A 6 -3.30 8.03 -9.24
CA THR A 6 -4.51 8.76 -8.81
C THR A 6 -5.36 7.86 -7.93
N VAL A 7 -6.25 8.46 -7.14
CA VAL A 7 -7.27 7.73 -6.36
C VAL A 7 -8.08 6.80 -7.28
N GLY A 8 -8.49 7.27 -8.46
CA GLY A 8 -9.25 6.45 -9.41
C GLY A 8 -8.46 5.26 -9.98
N HIS A 9 -7.13 5.42 -10.18
CA HIS A 9 -6.26 4.31 -10.57
C HIS A 9 -6.16 3.28 -9.45
N LEU A 10 -5.93 3.73 -8.20
CA LEU A 10 -5.85 2.86 -7.03
C LEU A 10 -7.16 2.11 -6.79
N ILE A 11 -8.30 2.80 -6.82
CA ILE A 11 -9.63 2.17 -6.68
C ILE A 11 -9.82 1.08 -7.71
N ARG A 12 -9.52 1.34 -8.99
CA ARG A 12 -9.68 0.32 -10.05
C ARG A 12 -8.83 -0.92 -9.80
N GLN A 13 -7.62 -0.76 -9.26
CA GLN A 13 -6.75 -1.90 -8.92
C GLN A 13 -7.28 -2.65 -7.70
N LEU A 14 -7.74 -1.95 -6.65
CA LEU A 14 -8.30 -2.59 -5.46
C LEU A 14 -9.64 -3.29 -5.75
N GLN A 15 -10.45 -2.75 -6.67
CA GLN A 15 -11.74 -3.32 -7.07
C GLN A 15 -11.63 -4.71 -7.70
N THR A 16 -10.45 -5.16 -8.15
CA THR A 16 -10.26 -6.52 -8.67
C THR A 16 -9.92 -7.54 -7.57
N MET A 17 -9.72 -7.11 -6.33
CA MET A 17 -9.37 -7.96 -5.19
C MET A 17 -10.63 -8.36 -4.39
N ASP A 18 -10.53 -9.41 -3.57
CA ASP A 18 -11.59 -9.77 -2.63
C ASP A 18 -11.75 -8.65 -1.57
N PRO A 19 -12.92 -8.01 -1.46
CA PRO A 19 -13.16 -6.90 -0.53
C PRO A 19 -13.10 -7.29 0.95
N GLY A 20 -13.09 -8.58 1.28
CA GLY A 20 -12.91 -9.07 2.64
C GLY A 20 -11.44 -9.13 3.11
N LEU A 21 -10.48 -8.88 2.22
CA LEU A 21 -9.05 -8.97 2.56
C LEU A 21 -8.54 -7.69 3.23
N PRO A 22 -7.70 -7.81 4.27
CA PRO A 22 -7.03 -6.65 4.85
C PRO A 22 -6.01 -6.05 3.85
N VAL A 23 -5.84 -4.73 3.91
CA VAL A 23 -4.83 -4.00 3.12
C VAL A 23 -3.65 -3.62 4.02
N ARG A 24 -2.44 -3.72 3.47
CA ARG A 24 -1.17 -3.42 4.16
C ARG A 24 -0.26 -2.61 3.26
N LEU A 25 0.58 -1.77 3.86
CA LEU A 25 1.60 -1.01 3.16
C LEU A 25 2.93 -1.79 3.22
N ALA A 26 3.48 -2.14 2.05
CA ALA A 26 4.80 -2.75 1.95
C ALA A 26 5.86 -1.67 1.69
N VAL A 27 7.00 -1.73 2.39
CA VAL A 27 8.09 -0.73 2.29
C VAL A 27 9.44 -1.46 2.24
N ASN A 28 10.38 -1.03 1.39
CA ASN A 28 11.72 -1.61 1.29
C ASN A 28 12.84 -0.54 1.12
N PRO A 29 13.32 0.08 2.21
CA PRO A 29 14.46 1.01 2.16
C PRO A 29 15.80 0.27 2.29
N ASP A 30 15.85 -0.82 3.07
CA ASP A 30 17.03 -1.71 3.26
C ASP A 30 16.60 -3.18 3.46
N TRP A 31 15.45 -3.39 4.10
CA TRP A 31 14.78 -4.67 4.26
C TRP A 31 13.28 -4.54 3.98
N PRO A 32 12.63 -5.59 3.45
CA PRO A 32 11.22 -5.53 3.12
C PRO A 32 10.36 -5.76 4.36
N PHE A 33 9.55 -4.76 4.71
CA PHE A 33 8.62 -4.77 5.85
C PHE A 33 7.16 -4.58 5.42
N THR A 34 6.25 -5.09 6.25
CA THR A 34 4.80 -4.92 6.18
C THR A 34 4.34 -3.97 7.28
N HIS A 35 3.52 -2.99 6.91
CA HIS A 35 2.93 -2.01 7.81
C HIS A 35 1.40 -2.02 7.73
N PHE A 36 0.75 -1.66 8.82
CA PHE A 36 -0.68 -1.37 8.84
C PHE A 36 -0.95 0.00 8.19
N ILE A 37 -2.12 0.14 7.59
CA ILE A 37 -2.62 1.45 7.15
C ILE A 37 -3.70 1.91 8.13
N ALA A 38 -3.65 3.18 8.50
CA ALA A 38 -4.70 3.78 9.31
C ALA A 38 -6.02 3.79 8.53
N GLU A 39 -7.14 3.73 9.26
CA GLU A 39 -8.48 3.80 8.65
C GLU A 39 -8.75 5.18 8.02
N ASP A 40 -8.13 6.23 8.56
CA ASP A 40 -8.32 7.59 8.11
C ASP A 40 -7.58 7.88 6.79
N VAL A 41 -8.35 8.42 5.84
CA VAL A 41 -7.86 8.91 4.55
C VAL A 41 -8.15 10.41 4.46
N ILE A 42 -7.10 11.22 4.36
CA ILE A 42 -7.21 12.68 4.44
C ILE A 42 -6.89 13.31 3.08
N GLU A 43 -7.69 14.28 2.64
CA GLU A 43 -7.41 15.10 1.46
C GLU A 43 -6.91 16.49 1.87
N ARG A 44 -5.78 16.91 1.28
CA ARG A 44 -5.23 18.27 1.37
C ARG A 44 -4.57 18.66 0.07
N ASP A 45 -4.88 19.88 -0.40
CA ASP A 45 -4.32 20.48 -1.61
C ASP A 45 -4.39 19.57 -2.85
N GLY A 46 -5.49 18.81 -2.98
CA GLY A 46 -5.71 17.92 -4.11
C GLY A 46 -4.94 16.60 -4.06
N VAL A 47 -4.30 16.28 -2.92
CA VAL A 47 -3.58 15.03 -2.68
C VAL A 47 -4.24 14.27 -1.53
N VAL A 48 -4.37 12.96 -1.69
CA VAL A 48 -4.90 12.06 -0.67
C VAL A 48 -3.76 11.38 0.07
N PHE A 49 -3.84 11.36 1.39
CA PHE A 49 -2.88 10.78 2.31
C PHE A 49 -3.52 9.62 3.07
N ILE A 50 -2.78 8.50 3.17
CA ILE A 50 -3.11 7.34 4.00
C ILE A 50 -1.97 7.20 4.98
N ALA A 51 -2.26 7.27 6.28
CA ALA A 51 -1.22 7.14 7.30
C ALA A 51 -0.82 5.68 7.50
N GLU A 52 0.43 5.47 7.89
CA GLU A 52 0.88 4.19 8.44
C GLU A 52 0.41 4.06 9.90
N ASP A 53 0.09 2.84 10.33
CA ASP A 53 -0.40 2.53 11.68
C ASP A 53 0.44 1.42 12.37
N GLY A 54 1.76 1.56 12.26
CA GLY A 54 2.71 0.61 12.82
C GLY A 54 3.13 -0.54 11.89
N GLN A 55 4.18 -1.23 12.32
CA GLN A 55 4.81 -2.32 11.58
C GLN A 55 4.31 -3.69 12.09
N GLU A 56 3.97 -4.59 11.18
CA GLU A 56 3.66 -5.99 11.53
C GLU A 56 4.94 -6.84 11.62
N GLY A 57 5.88 -6.67 10.70
CA GLY A 57 7.08 -7.48 10.61
C GLY A 57 7.62 -7.55 9.19
N TYR A 58 8.52 -8.50 8.92
CA TYR A 58 9.06 -8.71 7.58
C TYR A 58 7.95 -9.02 6.57
N LEU A 59 8.12 -8.50 5.35
CA LEU A 59 7.21 -8.80 4.24
C LEU A 59 7.31 -10.28 3.87
N PRO A 60 6.17 -11.00 3.71
CA PRO A 60 6.21 -12.37 3.25
C PRO A 60 6.91 -12.49 1.89
N ALA A 61 7.78 -13.50 1.74
CA ALA A 61 8.58 -13.69 0.52
C ALA A 61 7.75 -13.68 -0.78
N PRO A 62 6.57 -14.33 -0.88
CA PRO A 62 5.77 -14.28 -2.10
C PRO A 62 5.32 -12.87 -2.49
N VAL A 63 5.05 -12.00 -1.50
CA VAL A 63 4.64 -10.60 -1.74
C VAL A 63 5.84 -9.78 -2.21
N ARG A 64 6.99 -9.95 -1.54
CA ARG A 64 8.25 -9.31 -1.92
C ARG A 64 8.63 -9.65 -3.37
N ASP A 65 8.55 -10.93 -3.74
CA ASP A 65 8.91 -11.41 -5.06
C ASP A 65 7.93 -10.88 -6.13
N ALA A 66 6.62 -10.81 -5.81
CA ALA A 66 5.60 -10.23 -6.70
C ALA A 66 5.79 -8.72 -6.95
N LEU A 67 6.34 -8.01 -5.95
CA LEU A 67 6.73 -6.59 -6.07
C LEU A 67 8.10 -6.41 -6.75
N ASN A 68 8.79 -7.50 -7.07
CA ASN A 68 10.12 -7.53 -7.65
C ASN A 68 11.16 -6.80 -6.79
N TRP A 69 11.06 -6.96 -5.47
CA TRP A 69 11.99 -6.42 -4.47
C TRP A 69 12.96 -7.54 -4.08
N SER A 70 14.26 -7.34 -4.31
CA SER A 70 15.32 -8.32 -4.02
C SER A 70 15.81 -8.22 -2.58
#